data_AF-A0A392N0Y5-F1
#
_entry.id   AF-A0A392N0Y5-F1
#
_cell.length_a   1.000
_cell.length_b   1.000
_cell.length_c   1.000
_cell.angle_alpha   90.00
_cell.angle_beta   90.00
_cell.angle_gamma   90.00
#
_symmetry.space_group_name_H-M   'P 1'
#
loop_
_entity.id
_entity.type
_entity.pdbx_description
1 polymer ?
#
loop_
_entity_poly.entity_id
_entity_poly.type
_entity_poly.pdbx_seq_one_letter_code
_entity_poly.pdbx_strand_id
1 'polypeptide(L)'
;MEEETCLAGATADVHCYDVLTNKWSRITPFGEPPTPRAAHVATAVGTMVVIQGGIGPAGLSAEDLHVLDLTQQRPRWHRVGVPGPGPGPRYGHVMALVGQRYLMAIGGNDGKRPLADVWALDTAAKPYEWRKLEPEGEGPPPCMY
;
A
#
# COMPACT_ATOMS: atom_id res chain seq x y z
N MET A 1 5.09 -18.41 -28.33
CA MET A 1 4.38 -18.70 -27.07
C MET A 1 4.58 -17.45 -26.25
N GLU A 2 3.67 -16.48 -26.37
CA GLU A 2 3.73 -15.25 -25.57
C GLU A 2 3.29 -15.64 -24.16
N GLU A 3 4.16 -15.44 -23.17
CA GLU A 3 3.73 -15.42 -21.78
C GLU A 3 2.76 -14.24 -21.63
N GLU A 4 1.46 -14.53 -21.57
CA GLU A 4 0.48 -13.58 -21.06
C GLU A 4 0.91 -13.23 -19.63
N THR A 5 1.59 -12.09 -19.49
CA THR A 5 1.90 -11.54 -18.17
C THR A 5 0.57 -11.24 -17.49
N CYS A 6 0.36 -11.80 -16.29
CA CYS A 6 -0.92 -11.82 -15.57
C CYS A 6 -1.53 -10.44 -15.27
N LEU A 7 -0.87 -9.35 -15.64
CA LEU A 7 -1.26 -7.96 -15.37
C LEU A 7 -1.00 -7.04 -16.57
N ALA A 8 -1.08 -7.55 -17.81
CA ALA A 8 -1.07 -6.74 -19.02
C ALA A 8 -2.21 -5.70 -18.96
N GLY A 9 -1.88 -4.47 -18.56
CA GLY A 9 -2.85 -3.39 -18.31
C GLY A 9 -2.76 -2.73 -16.94
N ALA A 10 -1.92 -3.21 -16.03
CA ALA A 10 -1.64 -2.47 -14.80
C ALA A 10 -1.04 -1.09 -15.13
N THR A 11 -1.59 -0.05 -14.53
CA THR A 11 -1.12 1.33 -14.68
C THR A 11 -0.59 1.87 -13.35
N ALA A 12 0.09 3.02 -13.39
CA ALA A 12 0.37 3.84 -12.22
C ALA A 12 -0.42 5.16 -12.27
N ASP A 13 -1.52 5.17 -13.03
CA ASP A 13 -2.34 6.36 -13.22
C ASP A 13 -3.14 6.68 -11.96
N VAL A 14 -3.30 7.97 -11.69
CA VAL A 14 -4.08 8.45 -10.56
C VAL A 14 -5.33 9.15 -11.09
N HIS A 15 -6.47 8.66 -10.66
CA HIS A 15 -7.77 9.24 -10.96
C HIS A 15 -8.43 9.73 -9.68
N CYS A 16 -9.06 10.89 -9.75
CA CYS A 16 -9.86 11.46 -8.66
C CYS A 16 -11.33 11.45 -9.07
N TYR A 17 -12.17 10.88 -8.22
CA TYR A 17 -13.62 10.95 -8.35
C TYR A 17 -14.18 11.97 -7.38
N ASP A 18 -14.78 13.02 -7.93
CA ASP A 18 -15.53 13.99 -7.16
C ASP A 18 -16.99 13.50 -7.02
N VAL A 19 -17.35 13.13 -5.79
CA VAL A 19 -18.69 12.63 -5.44
C VAL A 19 -19.78 13.69 -5.54
N LEU A 20 -19.43 14.98 -5.39
CA LEU A 20 -20.38 16.09 -5.44
C LEU A 20 -20.73 16.43 -6.88
N THR A 21 -19.74 16.40 -7.77
CA THR A 21 -19.95 16.67 -9.20
C THR A 21 -20.18 15.42 -10.03
N ASN A 22 -20.04 14.23 -9.43
CA ASN A 22 -20.11 12.92 -10.08
C ASN A 22 -19.20 12.83 -11.32
N LYS A 23 -17.93 13.24 -11.16
CA LYS A 23 -16.96 13.31 -12.26
C LYS A 23 -15.66 12.64 -11.89
N TRP A 24 -15.16 11.84 -12.82
CA TRP A 24 -13.79 11.38 -12.83
C TRP A 24 -12.89 12.40 -13.51
N SER A 25 -11.72 12.63 -12.94
CA SER A 25 -10.63 13.39 -13.56
C SER A 25 -9.33 12.61 -13.40
N ARG A 26 -8.48 12.64 -14.43
CA ARG A 26 -7.11 12.16 -14.29
C ARG A 26 -6.29 13.27 -13.66
N ILE A 27 -5.54 12.94 -12.62
CA ILE A 27 -4.59 13.87 -12.01
C ILE A 27 -3.16 13.40 -12.31
N THR A 28 -2.24 14.36 -12.40
CA THR A 28 -0.82 14.07 -12.61
C THR A 28 -0.05 14.63 -11.42
N PRO A 29 0.19 13.84 -10.36
CA PRO A 29 0.98 14.29 -9.23
C PRO A 29 2.44 14.60 -9.63
N PHE A 30 3.13 15.42 -8.85
CA PHE A 30 4.60 15.53 -8.90
C PHE A 30 5.27 14.34 -8.21
N GLY A 31 6.57 14.19 -8.39
CA GLY A 31 7.37 13.16 -7.72
C GLY A 31 7.34 11.82 -8.45
N GLU A 32 7.93 10.81 -7.82
CA GLU A 32 8.04 9.46 -8.37
C GLU A 32 6.86 8.61 -7.87
N PRO A 33 5.93 8.18 -8.74
CA PRO A 33 4.85 7.28 -8.35
C PRO A 33 5.39 5.86 -8.08
N PRO A 34 4.61 5.00 -7.40
CA PRO A 34 4.87 3.56 -7.43
C PRO A 34 4.86 3.05 -8.88
N THR A 35 5.65 2.00 -9.14
CA THR A 35 5.58 1.27 -10.42
C THR A 35 4.17 0.71 -10.67
N PRO A 36 3.75 0.52 -11.93
CA PRO A 36 2.46 -0.10 -12.24
C PRO A 36 2.27 -1.43 -11.51
N ARG A 37 1.13 -1.61 -10.85
CA ARG A 37 0.86 -2.76 -9.98
C ARG A 37 -0.63 -2.95 -9.69
N ALA A 38 -1.00 -4.16 -9.29
CA ALA A 38 -2.31 -4.52 -8.78
C ALA A 38 -2.24 -5.01 -7.33
N ALA A 39 -3.40 -5.16 -6.67
CA ALA A 39 -3.54 -5.72 -5.32
C ALA A 39 -2.62 -5.06 -4.26
N HIS A 40 -2.34 -3.76 -4.44
CA HIS A 40 -1.72 -2.92 -3.42
C HIS A 40 -2.80 -2.44 -2.46
N VAL A 41 -2.39 -2.04 -1.25
CA VAL A 41 -3.29 -1.34 -0.33
C VAL A 41 -3.24 0.16 -0.57
N ALA A 42 -4.34 0.85 -0.25
CA ALA A 42 -4.41 2.29 -0.19
C ALA A 42 -5.18 2.70 1.07
N THR A 43 -4.57 3.49 1.95
CA THR A 43 -5.15 3.90 3.25
C THR A 43 -5.02 5.39 3.42
N ALA A 44 -6.13 6.07 3.77
CA ALA A 44 -6.09 7.49 4.09
C ALA A 44 -5.43 7.72 5.48
N VAL A 45 -4.50 8.67 5.53
CA VAL A 45 -3.85 9.16 6.75
C VAL A 45 -3.88 10.69 6.75
N GLY A 46 -4.81 11.26 7.50
CA GLY A 46 -5.12 12.69 7.41
C GLY A 46 -5.56 13.06 6.00
N THR A 47 -4.87 14.02 5.38
CA THR A 47 -5.08 14.46 4.00
C THR A 47 -4.20 13.74 2.98
N MET A 48 -3.55 12.65 3.38
CA MET A 48 -2.65 11.89 2.51
C MET A 48 -3.21 10.49 2.25
N VAL A 49 -2.77 9.86 1.17
CA VAL A 49 -3.06 8.45 0.87
C VAL A 49 -1.75 7.67 0.89
N VAL A 50 -1.68 6.66 1.76
CA VAL A 50 -0.54 5.76 1.86
C VAL A 50 -0.80 4.53 1.01
N ILE A 51 0.15 4.19 0.13
CA ILE A 51 0.14 2.98 -0.69
C ILE A 51 1.30 2.08 -0.29
N GLN A 52 1.03 0.78 -0.13
CA GLN A 52 2.06 -0.21 0.17
C GLN A 52 1.87 -1.48 -0.66
N GLY A 53 2.99 -2.05 -1.08
CA GLY A 53 3.07 -3.35 -1.72
C GLY A 53 2.33 -3.44 -3.05
N GLY A 54 1.73 -4.60 -3.32
CA GLY A 54 1.13 -4.96 -4.59
C GLY A 54 2.02 -5.85 -5.45
N ILE A 55 1.52 -6.24 -6.61
CA ILE A 55 2.20 -7.12 -7.56
C ILE A 55 2.33 -6.43 -8.92
N GLY A 56 3.54 -6.38 -9.45
CA GLY A 56 3.84 -5.76 -10.74
C GLY A 56 3.70 -6.73 -11.92
N PRO A 57 3.75 -6.25 -13.18
CA PRO A 57 3.59 -7.07 -14.39
C PRO A 57 4.53 -8.27 -14.52
N ALA A 58 5.72 -8.20 -13.91
CA ALA A 58 6.67 -9.30 -13.85
C ALA A 58 6.30 -10.40 -12.83
N GLY A 59 5.13 -10.30 -12.18
CA GLY A 59 4.69 -11.25 -11.15
C GLY A 59 5.40 -11.11 -9.80
N LEU A 60 6.20 -10.05 -9.63
CA LEU A 60 6.96 -9.81 -8.41
C LEU A 60 6.15 -8.95 -7.43
N SER A 61 6.08 -9.40 -6.18
CA SER A 61 5.53 -8.64 -5.06
C SER A 61 6.44 -7.46 -4.71
N ALA A 62 5.83 -6.35 -4.31
CA ALA A 62 6.51 -5.14 -3.90
C ALA A 62 6.37 -4.93 -2.38
N GLU A 63 7.31 -4.19 -1.79
CA GLU A 63 7.28 -3.83 -0.35
C GLU A 63 7.28 -2.33 -0.10
N ASP A 64 7.51 -1.53 -1.14
CA ASP A 64 7.71 -0.09 -1.04
C ASP A 64 6.47 0.64 -0.53
N LEU A 65 6.73 1.66 0.28
CA LEU A 65 5.73 2.57 0.85
C LEU A 65 5.78 3.89 0.11
N HIS A 66 4.63 4.31 -0.41
CA HIS A 66 4.45 5.60 -1.08
C HIS A 66 3.36 6.40 -0.38
N VAL A 67 3.50 7.72 -0.40
CA VAL A 67 2.50 8.65 0.12
C VAL A 67 2.14 9.62 -0.99
N LEU A 68 0.86 9.66 -1.34
CA LEU A 68 0.28 10.71 -2.15
C LEU A 68 -0.19 11.83 -1.22
N ASP A 69 0.57 12.91 -1.19
CA ASP A 69 0.24 14.12 -0.45
C ASP A 69 -0.76 14.97 -1.26
N LEU A 70 -1.96 15.15 -0.70
CA LEU A 70 -3.04 15.96 -1.29
C LEU A 70 -3.17 17.35 -0.63
N THR A 71 -2.22 17.76 0.21
CA THR A 71 -2.28 19.07 0.91
C THR A 71 -2.04 20.26 -0.02
N GLN A 72 -1.37 20.02 -1.14
CA GLN A 72 -1.03 21.05 -2.13
C GLN A 72 -2.04 21.04 -3.28
N GLN A 73 -2.19 22.18 -3.97
CA GLN A 73 -3.07 22.31 -5.15
C GLN A 73 -2.77 21.25 -6.23
N ARG A 74 -1.49 20.92 -6.42
CA ARG A 74 -1.06 19.79 -7.25
C ARG A 74 -0.48 18.71 -6.33
N PRO A 75 -1.11 17.53 -6.23
CA PRO A 75 -0.63 16.43 -5.39
C PRO A 75 0.81 16.01 -5.68
N ARG A 76 1.45 15.38 -4.70
CA ARG A 76 2.84 14.92 -4.82
C ARG A 76 3.03 13.53 -4.25
N TRP A 77 3.74 12.69 -4.97
CA TRP A 77 4.24 11.42 -4.51
C TRP A 77 5.52 11.58 -3.69
N HIS A 78 5.58 10.83 -2.59
CA HIS A 78 6.75 10.66 -1.76
C HIS A 78 6.99 9.17 -1.54
N ARG A 79 8.16 8.67 -1.95
CA ARG A 79 8.62 7.35 -1.51
C ARG A 79 9.11 7.46 -0.07
N VAL A 80 8.59 6.62 0.82
CA VAL A 80 8.94 6.60 2.24
C VAL A 80 9.81 5.40 2.53
N GLY A 81 11.07 5.66 2.91
CA GLY A 81 11.95 4.63 3.46
C GLY A 81 11.71 4.49 4.96
N VAL A 82 11.27 3.31 5.40
CA VAL A 82 11.18 2.95 6.82
C VAL A 82 12.35 2.01 7.13
N PRO A 83 13.33 2.43 7.95
CA PRO A 83 14.47 1.59 8.27
C PRO A 83 14.06 0.38 9.13
N GLY A 84 14.88 -0.66 9.10
CA GLY A 84 14.66 -1.88 9.88
C GLY A 84 13.75 -2.90 9.20
N PRO A 85 13.36 -3.97 9.93
CA PRO A 85 12.46 -4.98 9.40
C PRO A 85 11.06 -4.39 9.21
N GLY A 86 10.35 -4.87 8.20
CA GLY A 86 8.97 -4.49 7.93
C GLY A 86 8.14 -5.66 7.40
N PRO A 87 6.92 -5.39 6.94
CA PRO A 87 6.05 -6.41 6.35
C PRO A 87 6.67 -7.11 5.13
N GLY A 88 7.69 -6.54 4.49
CA GLY A 88 8.32 -7.16 3.33
C GLY A 88 7.39 -7.19 2.11
N PRO A 89 7.83 -7.84 1.01
CA PRO A 89 7.08 -7.85 -0.24
C PRO A 89 5.75 -8.61 -0.10
N ARG A 90 4.63 -7.96 -0.44
CA ARG A 90 3.30 -8.59 -0.37
C ARG A 90 2.26 -7.93 -1.26
N TYR A 91 1.24 -8.69 -1.66
CA TYR A 91 0.04 -8.21 -2.34
C TYR A 91 -1.22 -8.84 -1.73
N GLY A 92 -2.38 -8.24 -1.99
CA GLY A 92 -3.67 -8.71 -1.48
C GLY A 92 -3.76 -8.72 0.05
N HIS A 93 -3.01 -7.83 0.71
CA HIS A 93 -3.07 -7.64 2.15
C HIS A 93 -4.06 -6.53 2.49
N VAL A 94 -4.35 -6.35 3.78
CA VAL A 94 -5.18 -5.25 4.29
C VAL A 94 -4.30 -4.25 5.01
N MET A 95 -4.63 -2.96 4.86
CA MET A 95 -4.04 -1.89 5.64
C MET A 95 -5.09 -0.91 6.14
N ALA A 96 -4.98 -0.54 7.42
CA ALA A 96 -5.93 0.37 8.08
C ALA A 96 -5.22 1.32 9.04
N LEU A 97 -5.71 2.55 9.13
CA LEU A 97 -5.29 3.49 10.16
C LEU A 97 -6.14 3.27 11.42
N VAL A 98 -5.51 2.85 12.50
CA VAL A 98 -6.15 2.58 13.80
C VAL A 98 -5.78 3.66 14.80
N GLY A 99 -6.79 4.19 15.50
CA GLY A 99 -6.59 5.20 16.54
C GLY A 99 -5.98 6.51 16.05
N GLN A 100 -6.09 6.81 14.74
CA GLN A 100 -5.46 7.98 14.10
C GLN A 100 -3.93 8.03 14.28
N ARG A 101 -3.30 6.87 14.52
CA ARG A 101 -1.87 6.80 14.87
C ARG A 101 -1.15 5.59 14.30
N TYR A 102 -1.77 4.43 14.30
CA TYR A 102 -1.10 3.20 13.89
C TYR A 102 -1.58 2.77 12.51
N LEU A 103 -0.67 2.75 11.54
CA LEU A 103 -0.93 2.10 10.26
C LEU A 103 -0.67 0.60 10.43
N MET A 104 -1.74 -0.18 10.37
CA MET A 104 -1.72 -1.63 10.60
C MET A 104 -1.74 -2.35 9.26
N ALA A 105 -0.78 -3.24 9.00
CA ALA A 105 -0.75 -4.11 7.83
C ALA A 105 -0.96 -5.58 8.26
N ILE A 106 -1.87 -6.29 7.60
CA ILE A 106 -2.30 -7.63 8.00
C ILE A 106 -2.36 -8.55 6.78
N GLY A 107 -1.69 -9.70 6.90
CA GLY A 107 -1.80 -10.81 5.94
C GLY A 107 -1.28 -10.49 4.54
N GLY A 108 -1.93 -11.08 3.52
CA GLY A 108 -1.55 -10.99 2.11
C GLY A 108 -0.77 -12.21 1.62
N ASN A 109 -0.08 -12.07 0.50
CA ASN A 109 0.76 -13.12 -0.08
C ASN A 109 2.13 -12.55 -0.47
N ASP A 110 3.20 -13.22 -0.06
CA ASP A 110 4.58 -12.80 -0.34
C ASP A 110 5.09 -13.19 -1.74
N GLY A 111 4.25 -13.85 -2.55
CA GLY A 111 4.57 -14.46 -3.83
C GLY A 111 4.90 -15.95 -3.72
N LYS A 112 4.99 -16.50 -2.51
CA LYS A 112 5.23 -17.93 -2.25
C LYS A 112 4.12 -18.54 -1.41
N ARG A 113 3.58 -17.81 -0.44
CA ARG A 113 2.55 -18.29 0.49
C ARG A 113 1.67 -17.17 1.02
N PRO A 114 0.42 -17.48 1.42
CA PRO A 114 -0.38 -16.58 2.22
C PRO A 114 0.27 -16.29 3.59
N LEU A 115 0.03 -15.09 4.10
CA LEU A 115 0.54 -14.57 5.37
C LEU A 115 -0.62 -14.34 6.34
N ALA A 116 -0.31 -14.41 7.64
CA ALA A 116 -1.23 -14.05 8.74
C ALA A 116 -0.55 -13.12 9.76
N ASP A 117 0.61 -12.56 9.41
CA ASP A 117 1.34 -11.66 10.30
C ASP A 117 0.69 -10.28 10.37
N VAL A 118 0.98 -9.59 11.47
CA VAL A 118 0.45 -8.26 11.76
C VAL A 118 1.63 -7.33 12.02
N TRP A 119 1.63 -6.20 11.33
CA TRP A 119 2.64 -5.14 11.47
C TRP A 119 1.97 -3.82 11.80
N ALA A 120 2.62 -3.02 12.63
CA ALA A 120 2.16 -1.68 12.99
C ALA A 120 3.28 -0.66 12.74
N LEU A 121 2.92 0.49 12.14
CA LEU A 121 3.77 1.66 12.01
C LEU A 121 3.15 2.81 12.80
N ASP A 122 3.88 3.37 13.76
CA ASP A 122 3.45 4.57 14.49
C ASP A 122 3.69 5.81 13.60
N THR A 123 2.61 6.41 13.09
CA THR A 123 2.69 7.58 12.20
C THR A 123 2.95 8.88 12.97
N ALA A 124 2.92 8.87 14.30
CA ALA A 124 3.12 10.04 15.15
C ALA A 124 4.51 10.11 15.78
N ALA A 125 5.28 9.02 15.76
CA ALA A 125 6.60 8.94 16.36
C ALA A 125 7.70 8.81 15.29
N LYS A 126 8.78 9.60 15.44
CA LYS A 126 10.00 9.46 14.66
C LYS A 126 11.13 8.90 15.55
N PRO A 127 12.03 8.06 15.03
CA PRO A 127 12.05 7.53 13.66
C PRO A 127 10.84 6.62 13.39
N TYR A 128 10.38 6.60 12.12
CA TYR A 128 9.33 5.68 11.70
C TYR A 128 9.90 4.27 11.69
N GLU A 129 9.24 3.35 12.38
CA GLU A 129 9.69 1.97 12.51
C GLU A 129 8.48 1.02 12.47
N TRP A 130 8.59 -0.03 11.66
CA TRP A 130 7.62 -1.11 11.65
C TRP A 130 7.87 -2.02 12.85
N ARG A 131 6.79 -2.35 13.56
CA ARG A 131 6.80 -3.34 14.64
C ARG A 131 5.94 -4.52 14.26
N LYS A 132 6.54 -5.71 14.24
CA LYS A 132 5.79 -6.96 14.17
C LYS A 132 5.04 -7.16 15.49
N LEU A 133 3.74 -7.42 15.40
CA LEU A 133 2.93 -7.77 16.54
C LEU A 133 2.82 -9.29 16.62
N GLU A 134 2.79 -9.81 17.84
CA GLU A 134 2.59 -11.22 18.12
C GLU A 134 1.27 -11.36 18.89
N PRO A 135 0.11 -11.29 18.20
CA PRO A 135 -1.19 -11.40 18.85
C PRO A 135 -1.38 -12.81 19.43
N GLU A 136 -1.93 -12.87 20.65
CA GLU A 136 -2.27 -14.14 21.31
C GLU A 136 -3.70 -14.57 20.96
N GLY A 137 -3.95 -15.88 20.96
CA GLY A 137 -5.27 -16.47 20.69
C GLY A 137 -5.48 -16.96 19.25
N GLU A 138 -6.73 -17.31 18.93
CA GLU A 138 -7.11 -17.77 17.58
C GLU A 138 -7.24 -16.56 16.63
N GLY A 139 -6.23 -16.39 15.77
CA GLY A 139 -6.21 -15.36 14.74
C GLY A 139 -6.87 -15.81 13.43
N PRO A 140 -7.08 -14.89 12.46
CA PRO A 140 -7.56 -15.26 11.15
C PRO A 140 -6.57 -16.22 10.46
N PRO A 141 -7.06 -17.16 9.63
CA PRO A 141 -6.16 -17.98 8.83
C PRO A 141 -5.39 -17.09 7.83
N PRO A 142 -4.20 -17.54 7.37
CA PRO A 142 -3.49 -16.86 6.30
C PRO A 142 -4.39 -16.65 5.08
N CYS A 143 -4.51 -15.41 4.61
CA CYS A 143 -5.44 -15.04 3.55
C CYS A 143 -4.89 -13.93 2.63
N MET A 144 -5.43 -13.89 1.41
CA MET A 144 -5.25 -12.81 0.44
C MET A 144 -6.62 -12.27 0.04
N TYR A 145 -6.71 -10.96 -0.16
CA TYR A 145 -7.91 -10.22 -0.53
C TYR A 145 -7.76 -9.58 -1.91
#